data_AF-A0A1F8Y0K8-F1
#
_entry.id   AF-A0A1F8Y0K8-F1
#
_cell.length_a   1.000
_cell.length_b   1.000
_cell.length_c   1.000
_cell.angle_alpha   90.00
_cell.angle_beta   90.00
_cell.angle_gamma   90.00
#
_symmetry.space_group_name_H-M   'P 1'
#
loop_
_entity.id
_entity.type
_entity.pdbx_description
1 polymer ?
#
loop_
_entity_poly.entity_id
_entity_poly.type
_entity_poly.pdbx_seq_one_letter_code
_entity_poly.pdbx_strand_id
1 'polypeptide(L)'
;MTNTLHRYSEHYAFDGRPASPEPIKDDYIVFAMASRGLNDENLVDKYRRFLRLALKHNPVNIGDASKGGMLRPRTDMNPTAHWRRDHAPDPEQVIAGIEGHTTVAAVFDNYGAMKAFVEELKRANLGISINISAPMEDARLCCQEAGITRHSVEYSIGFRGRVDKLPDGTTLELSTMCGHGMVSANFARKMTEWVKENRRTPGEAARYMARFCICGVFNTNRAERIIQQACNLKR
;
A
#
# COMPACT_ATOMS: atom_id res chain seq x y z
N MET A 1 -5.36 6.62 15.76
CA MET A 1 -4.09 6.69 15.03
C MET A 1 -4.42 7.13 13.63
N THR A 2 -3.78 8.16 13.09
CA THR A 2 -3.94 8.53 11.68
C THR A 2 -3.08 7.59 10.84
N ASN A 3 -3.65 6.96 9.82
CA ASN A 3 -2.92 6.02 8.95
C ASN A 3 -2.20 6.79 7.83
N THR A 4 -1.36 7.75 8.23
CA THR A 4 -0.62 8.64 7.34
C THR A 4 0.51 7.87 6.69
N LEU A 5 0.44 7.70 5.37
CA LEU A 5 1.50 7.05 4.61
C LEU A 5 2.42 8.12 4.02
N HIS A 6 3.64 8.23 4.53
CA HIS A 6 4.65 9.13 3.98
C HIS A 6 5.33 8.50 2.76
N ARG A 7 4.60 8.37 1.66
CA ARG A 7 5.10 7.78 0.41
C ARG A 7 5.76 8.86 -0.44
N TYR A 8 7.03 8.63 -0.80
CA TYR A 8 7.69 9.43 -1.81
C TYR A 8 7.17 9.09 -3.20
N SER A 9 7.14 10.08 -4.08
CA SER A 9 7.02 9.90 -5.52
C SER A 9 7.62 11.12 -6.22
N GLU A 10 7.89 11.01 -7.51
CA GLU A 10 8.35 12.14 -8.33
C GLU A 10 7.39 13.34 -8.26
N HIS A 11 6.10 13.11 -7.98
CA HIS A 11 5.12 14.18 -7.81
C HIS A 11 5.47 15.13 -6.65
N TYR A 12 6.09 14.58 -5.60
CA TYR A 12 6.51 15.27 -4.39
C TYR A 12 8.04 15.43 -4.30
N ALA A 13 8.76 15.28 -5.44
CA ALA A 13 10.21 15.38 -5.47
C ALA A 13 10.70 16.75 -4.96
N PHE A 14 11.80 16.72 -4.21
CA PHE A 14 12.47 17.91 -3.68
C PHE A 14 13.59 18.40 -4.61
N ASP A 15 14.10 17.55 -5.51
CA ASP A 15 15.06 17.84 -6.55
C ASP A 15 14.46 17.53 -7.93
N GLY A 16 14.75 18.34 -8.95
CA GLY A 16 14.30 18.07 -10.32
C GLY A 16 12.77 18.00 -10.51
N ARG A 17 11.96 18.51 -9.56
CA ARG A 17 10.50 18.47 -9.63
C ARG A 17 10.02 19.10 -10.96
N PRO A 18 9.26 18.37 -11.79
CA PRO A 18 8.72 18.93 -13.02
C PRO A 18 7.84 20.14 -12.68
N ALA A 19 7.76 21.12 -13.59
CA ALA A 19 6.95 22.32 -13.40
C ALA A 19 5.46 21.99 -13.15
N SER A 20 4.96 20.91 -13.75
CA SER A 20 3.63 20.34 -13.52
C SER A 20 3.74 18.84 -13.32
N PRO A 21 4.01 18.37 -12.09
CA PRO A 21 4.16 16.96 -11.83
C PRO A 21 2.79 16.27 -11.90
N GLU A 22 2.70 15.19 -12.67
CA GLU A 22 1.48 14.38 -12.72
C GLU A 22 1.25 13.70 -11.36
N PRO A 23 0.00 13.68 -10.84
CA PRO A 23 -0.33 12.93 -9.64
C PRO A 23 -0.09 11.42 -9.78
N ILE A 24 0.09 10.75 -8.65
CA ILE A 24 0.19 9.28 -8.61
C ILE A 24 -1.16 8.67 -8.98
N LYS A 25 -1.28 8.03 -10.15
CA LYS A 25 -2.57 7.50 -10.64
C LYS A 25 -2.78 6.01 -10.41
N ASP A 26 -1.87 5.38 -9.67
CA ASP A 26 -1.72 3.92 -9.62
C ASP A 26 -1.43 3.38 -8.21
N ASP A 27 -1.80 4.15 -7.17
CA ASP A 27 -1.59 3.80 -5.77
C ASP A 27 -2.68 4.41 -4.87
N TYR A 28 -3.72 3.64 -4.62
CA TYR A 28 -4.86 4.04 -3.80
C TYR A 28 -5.08 3.02 -2.68
N ILE A 29 -5.11 3.48 -1.44
CA ILE A 29 -5.22 2.61 -0.26
C ILE A 29 -6.45 3.01 0.53
N VAL A 30 -7.34 2.06 0.78
CA VAL A 30 -8.53 2.23 1.61
C VAL A 30 -8.33 1.42 2.89
N PHE A 31 -8.40 2.09 4.02
CA PHE A 31 -8.28 1.51 5.35
C PHE A 31 -9.63 1.46 6.05
N ALA A 32 -9.80 0.46 6.92
CA ALA A 32 -10.86 0.45 7.92
C ALA A 32 -10.31 0.19 9.33
N MET A 33 -10.81 0.96 10.29
CA MET A 33 -10.44 0.87 11.69
C MET A 33 -11.64 1.22 12.58
N ALA A 34 -11.86 0.43 13.63
CA ALA A 34 -12.83 0.76 14.68
C ALA A 34 -12.18 1.60 15.79
N SER A 35 -12.99 2.45 16.40
CA SER A 35 -12.70 3.14 17.65
C SER A 35 -13.10 2.24 18.81
N ARG A 36 -12.14 1.95 19.70
CA ARG A 36 -12.33 1.07 20.86
C ARG A 36 -13.48 1.55 21.73
N GLY A 37 -14.43 0.64 22.02
CA GLY A 37 -15.60 0.91 22.86
C GLY A 37 -16.66 1.82 22.23
N LEU A 38 -16.52 2.21 20.95
CA LEU A 38 -17.50 3.07 20.26
C LEU A 38 -18.21 2.36 19.11
N ASN A 39 -17.50 1.61 18.28
CA ASN A 39 -18.08 0.94 17.10
C ASN A 39 -17.46 -0.44 16.80
N ASP A 40 -16.92 -1.10 17.83
CA ASP A 40 -16.21 -2.39 17.77
C ASP A 40 -17.07 -3.62 18.13
N GLU A 41 -18.38 -3.46 18.23
CA GLU A 41 -19.30 -4.61 18.23
C GLU A 41 -19.15 -5.44 16.94
N ASN A 42 -19.08 -6.77 17.06
CA ASN A 42 -18.86 -7.69 15.94
C ASN A 42 -17.67 -7.29 15.02
N LEU A 43 -16.61 -6.73 15.61
CA LEU A 43 -15.49 -6.12 14.88
C LEU A 43 -14.84 -7.05 13.84
N VAL A 44 -14.56 -8.29 14.25
CA VAL A 44 -13.88 -9.28 13.39
C VAL A 44 -14.70 -9.53 12.13
N ASP A 45 -16.03 -9.67 12.25
CA ASP A 45 -16.91 -9.90 11.10
C ASP A 45 -17.00 -8.68 10.20
N LYS A 46 -17.04 -7.47 10.78
CA LYS A 46 -16.98 -6.21 10.03
C LYS A 46 -15.69 -6.10 9.20
N TYR A 47 -14.54 -6.44 9.77
CA TYR A 47 -13.25 -6.44 9.07
C TYR A 47 -13.14 -7.53 8.01
N ARG A 48 -13.58 -8.75 8.30
CA ARG A 48 -13.63 -9.83 7.31
C ARG A 48 -14.55 -9.46 6.16
N ARG A 49 -15.71 -8.83 6.44
CA ARG A 49 -16.63 -8.33 5.43
C ARG A 49 -15.98 -7.24 4.58
N PHE A 50 -15.29 -6.26 5.19
CA PHE A 50 -14.54 -5.23 4.47
C PHE A 50 -13.56 -5.85 3.45
N LEU A 51 -12.74 -6.82 3.88
CA LEU A 51 -11.77 -7.48 2.99
C LEU A 51 -12.45 -8.32 1.90
N ARG A 52 -13.53 -9.04 2.21
CA ARG A 52 -14.30 -9.79 1.21
C ARG A 52 -14.96 -8.89 0.17
N LEU A 53 -15.41 -7.70 0.56
CA LEU A 53 -15.91 -6.70 -0.39
C LEU A 53 -14.77 -6.17 -1.27
N ALA A 54 -13.60 -5.91 -0.68
CA ALA A 54 -12.43 -5.45 -1.44
C ALA A 54 -12.06 -6.43 -2.55
N LEU A 55 -12.02 -7.74 -2.26
CA LEU A 55 -11.65 -8.78 -3.22
C LEU A 55 -12.49 -8.80 -4.50
N LYS A 56 -13.75 -8.33 -4.47
CA LYS A 56 -14.60 -8.23 -5.66
C LYS A 56 -14.08 -7.22 -6.68
N HIS A 57 -13.24 -6.27 -6.25
CA HIS A 57 -12.68 -5.18 -7.05
C HIS A 57 -11.22 -5.43 -7.42
N ASN A 58 -10.73 -6.67 -7.32
CA ASN A 58 -9.38 -7.09 -7.72
C ASN A 58 -8.27 -6.21 -7.12
N PRO A 59 -8.16 -6.11 -5.79
CA PRO A 59 -7.12 -5.32 -5.16
C PRO A 59 -5.75 -5.93 -5.45
N VAL A 60 -4.74 -5.07 -5.60
CA VAL A 60 -3.32 -5.49 -5.70
C VAL A 60 -2.89 -6.23 -4.44
N ASN A 61 -3.34 -5.72 -3.28
CA ASN A 61 -3.05 -6.32 -2.00
C ASN A 61 -4.18 -6.05 -1.01
N ILE A 62 -4.33 -6.95 -0.03
CA ILE A 62 -5.10 -6.69 1.19
C ILE A 62 -4.22 -6.97 2.40
N GLY A 63 -4.48 -6.29 3.50
CA GLY A 63 -3.61 -6.35 4.68
C GLY A 63 -4.32 -6.24 6.01
N ASP A 64 -3.67 -6.81 7.01
CA ASP A 64 -3.92 -6.66 8.44
C ASP A 64 -2.66 -6.05 9.05
N ALA A 65 -2.78 -4.91 9.71
CA ALA A 65 -1.66 -4.20 10.35
C ALA A 65 -0.88 -5.04 11.38
N SER A 66 -1.47 -6.11 11.90
CA SER A 66 -0.85 -7.01 12.88
C SER A 66 -0.20 -8.25 12.27
N LYS A 67 -0.65 -8.68 11.08
CA LYS A 67 -0.31 -9.99 10.50
C LYS A 67 0.20 -9.95 9.05
N GLY A 68 0.26 -8.77 8.41
CA GLY A 68 0.76 -8.62 7.05
C GLY A 68 -0.31 -8.70 5.98
N GLY A 69 0.13 -8.69 4.72
CA GLY A 69 -0.74 -8.82 3.54
C GLY A 69 -0.76 -10.22 2.93
N MET A 70 -1.30 -10.33 1.70
CA MET A 70 -1.43 -11.60 0.99
C MET A 70 -0.09 -12.29 0.70
N LEU A 71 1.01 -11.51 0.69
CA LEU A 71 2.37 -11.99 0.51
C LEU A 71 3.19 -11.88 1.82
N ARG A 72 2.58 -12.11 2.98
CA ARG A 72 3.24 -11.97 4.29
C ARG A 72 4.40 -12.95 4.55
N PRO A 73 5.34 -12.62 5.46
CA PRO A 73 6.30 -13.58 6.00
C PRO A 73 5.58 -14.75 6.67
N ARG A 74 6.25 -15.90 6.74
CA ARG A 74 5.73 -17.09 7.42
C ARG A 74 6.71 -17.50 8.51
N THR A 75 6.18 -17.91 9.66
CA THR A 75 6.95 -18.29 10.85
C THR A 75 7.59 -19.66 10.72
N ASP A 76 7.07 -20.52 9.83
CA ASP A 76 7.61 -21.84 9.53
C ASP A 76 8.72 -21.80 8.45
N MET A 77 9.20 -20.60 8.10
CA MET A 77 10.22 -20.41 7.07
C MET A 77 11.46 -19.72 7.64
N ASN A 78 12.61 -20.04 7.05
CA ASN A 78 13.86 -19.32 7.33
C ASN A 78 14.08 -18.16 6.34
N PRO A 79 15.02 -17.24 6.61
CA PRO A 79 15.27 -16.10 5.74
C PRO A 79 15.64 -16.44 4.31
N THR A 80 16.27 -17.60 4.04
CA THR A 80 16.68 -17.98 2.69
C THR A 80 15.49 -18.45 1.84
N ALA A 81 14.47 -19.03 2.47
CA ALA A 81 13.26 -19.48 1.80
C ALA A 81 12.45 -18.30 1.22
N HIS A 82 12.58 -17.09 1.77
CA HIS A 82 11.99 -15.90 1.17
C HIS A 82 12.49 -15.61 -0.24
N TRP A 83 13.60 -16.18 -0.71
CA TRP A 83 14.09 -15.91 -2.07
C TRP A 83 13.71 -16.97 -3.11
N ARG A 84 12.99 -18.02 -2.70
CA ARG A 84 12.68 -19.19 -3.55
C ARG A 84 11.28 -19.76 -3.36
N ARG A 85 10.53 -19.29 -2.35
CA ARG A 85 9.16 -19.75 -2.10
C ARG A 85 8.17 -19.27 -3.15
N ASP A 86 7.05 -19.98 -3.22
CA ASP A 86 5.87 -19.59 -3.99
C ASP A 86 5.45 -18.14 -3.68
N HIS A 87 5.00 -17.49 -4.72
CA HIS A 87 4.57 -16.10 -4.78
C HIS A 87 3.05 -15.96 -4.93
N ALA A 88 2.30 -17.07 -4.89
CA ALA A 88 0.85 -17.04 -4.87
C ALA A 88 0.34 -16.21 -3.67
N PRO A 89 -0.54 -15.22 -3.92
CA PRO A 89 -1.20 -14.48 -2.84
C PRO A 89 -2.21 -15.36 -2.13
N ASP A 90 -2.29 -15.25 -0.80
CA ASP A 90 -3.27 -15.97 0.03
C ASP A 90 -4.18 -14.98 0.78
N PRO A 91 -5.28 -14.51 0.13
CA PRO A 91 -6.23 -13.60 0.76
C PRO A 91 -6.99 -14.24 1.92
N GLU A 92 -7.30 -15.54 1.84
CA GLU A 92 -8.05 -16.22 2.89
C GLU A 92 -7.24 -16.33 4.19
N GLN A 93 -5.91 -16.51 4.10
CA GLN A 93 -5.04 -16.44 5.28
C GLN A 93 -5.09 -15.07 5.97
N VAL A 94 -5.21 -13.98 5.22
CA VAL A 94 -5.37 -12.63 5.81
C VAL A 94 -6.72 -12.52 6.51
N ILE A 95 -7.81 -12.92 5.84
CA ILE A 95 -9.18 -12.82 6.36
C ILE A 95 -9.39 -13.71 7.59
N ALA A 96 -8.97 -14.97 7.52
CA ALA A 96 -9.08 -15.92 8.62
C ALA A 96 -8.25 -15.49 9.84
N GLY A 97 -7.09 -14.86 9.59
CA GLY A 97 -6.18 -14.40 10.63
C GLY A 97 -6.68 -13.22 11.47
N ILE A 98 -7.76 -12.54 11.11
CA ILE A 98 -8.30 -11.43 11.92
C ILE A 98 -8.90 -11.99 13.21
N GLU A 99 -8.37 -11.55 14.35
CA GLU A 99 -8.77 -12.03 15.70
C GLU A 99 -9.28 -10.89 16.61
N GLY A 100 -9.21 -9.63 16.19
CA GLY A 100 -9.69 -8.52 16.99
C GLY A 100 -9.30 -7.14 16.45
N HIS A 101 -8.93 -6.25 17.36
CA HIS A 101 -8.54 -4.87 17.05
C HIS A 101 -7.27 -4.81 16.21
N THR A 102 -7.43 -4.31 14.98
CA THR A 102 -6.35 -4.03 14.02
C THR A 102 -6.79 -2.91 13.06
N THR A 103 -5.96 -2.58 12.08
CA THR A 103 -6.35 -1.84 10.88
C THR A 103 -6.31 -2.81 9.71
N VAL A 104 -7.40 -2.90 8.96
CA VAL A 104 -7.42 -3.63 7.68
C VAL A 104 -7.27 -2.66 6.52
N ALA A 105 -6.65 -3.11 5.43
CA ALA A 105 -6.38 -2.28 4.27
C ALA A 105 -6.65 -3.04 2.96
N ALA A 106 -7.04 -2.29 1.92
CA ALA A 106 -7.10 -2.73 0.55
C ALA A 106 -6.33 -1.75 -0.34
N VAL A 107 -5.51 -2.28 -1.25
CA VAL A 107 -4.63 -1.51 -2.14
C VAL A 107 -5.07 -1.72 -3.57
N PHE A 108 -5.24 -0.63 -4.30
CA PHE A 108 -5.65 -0.60 -5.70
C PHE A 108 -4.63 0.18 -6.53
N ASP A 109 -4.44 -0.25 -7.78
CA ASP A 109 -3.56 0.39 -8.75
C ASP A 109 -4.30 1.24 -9.78
N ASN A 110 -5.59 1.49 -9.57
CA ASN A 110 -6.40 2.31 -10.45
C ASN A 110 -7.56 2.95 -9.68
N TYR A 111 -7.95 4.14 -10.11
CA TYR A 111 -9.01 4.93 -9.48
C TYR A 111 -10.37 4.22 -9.52
N GLY A 112 -10.70 3.58 -10.66
CA GLY A 112 -12.01 2.96 -10.88
C GLY A 112 -12.31 1.85 -9.88
N ALA A 113 -11.36 0.95 -9.61
CA ALA A 113 -11.50 -0.11 -8.63
C ALA A 113 -11.65 0.43 -7.20
N MET A 114 -10.85 1.44 -6.84
CA MET A 114 -10.97 2.09 -5.53
C MET A 114 -12.33 2.76 -5.35
N LYS A 115 -12.81 3.52 -6.35
CA LYS A 115 -14.13 4.15 -6.33
C LYS A 115 -15.25 3.12 -6.17
N ALA A 116 -15.26 2.09 -7.01
CA ALA A 116 -16.29 1.04 -6.97
C ALA A 116 -16.32 0.33 -5.60
N PHE A 117 -15.14 0.12 -5.01
CA PHE A 117 -15.03 -0.40 -3.65
C PHE A 117 -15.61 0.55 -2.60
N VAL A 118 -15.29 1.85 -2.65
CA VAL A 118 -15.82 2.87 -1.73
C VAL A 118 -17.35 2.98 -1.83
N GLU A 119 -17.92 2.92 -3.03
CA GLU A 119 -19.36 2.89 -3.25
C GLU A 119 -20.02 1.62 -2.67
N GLU A 120 -19.36 0.46 -2.79
CA GLU A 120 -19.84 -0.77 -2.16
C GLU A 120 -19.72 -0.73 -0.62
N LEU A 121 -18.64 -0.15 -0.07
CA LEU A 121 -18.50 0.06 1.38
C LEU A 121 -19.59 0.97 1.94
N LYS A 122 -19.92 2.06 1.24
CA LYS A 122 -21.02 2.95 1.63
C LYS A 122 -22.34 2.20 1.72
N ARG A 123 -22.65 1.35 0.72
CA ARG A 123 -23.86 0.50 0.71
C ARG A 123 -23.84 -0.55 1.82
N ALA A 124 -22.68 -1.12 2.12
CA ALA A 124 -22.52 -2.13 3.15
C ALA A 124 -22.67 -1.57 4.57
N ASN A 125 -22.45 -0.26 4.77
CA ASN A 125 -22.65 0.46 6.03
C ASN A 125 -22.13 -0.30 7.26
N LEU A 126 -20.85 -0.69 7.24
CA LEU A 126 -20.24 -1.54 8.27
C LEU A 126 -20.10 -0.86 9.64
N GLY A 127 -20.39 0.44 9.74
CA GLY A 127 -20.32 1.21 10.99
C GLY A 127 -18.90 1.48 11.50
N ILE A 128 -17.87 1.21 10.69
CA ILE A 128 -16.46 1.43 11.04
C ILE A 128 -15.87 2.60 10.26
N SER A 129 -14.84 3.24 10.83
CA SER A 129 -14.21 4.41 10.21
C SER A 129 -13.38 3.99 9.01
N ILE A 130 -13.53 4.74 7.90
CA ILE A 130 -12.81 4.52 6.66
C ILE A 130 -11.83 5.68 6.43
N ASN A 131 -10.59 5.36 6.05
CA ASN A 131 -9.58 6.34 5.66
C ASN A 131 -9.07 6.00 4.25
N ILE A 132 -8.93 7.00 3.38
CA ILE A 132 -8.45 6.84 2.00
C ILE A 132 -7.12 7.59 1.87
N SER A 133 -6.05 6.85 1.57
CA SER A 133 -4.76 7.40 1.17
C SER A 133 -4.64 7.35 -0.34
N ALA A 134 -4.66 8.52 -0.96
CA ALA A 134 -4.64 8.74 -2.42
C ALA A 134 -4.16 10.18 -2.70
N PRO A 135 -3.88 10.57 -3.96
CA PRO A 135 -3.81 11.98 -4.31
C PRO A 135 -5.05 12.73 -3.84
N MET A 136 -4.85 13.97 -3.37
CA MET A 136 -5.90 14.72 -2.64
C MET A 136 -7.15 14.96 -3.49
N GLU A 137 -6.97 15.32 -4.76
CA GLU A 137 -8.07 15.56 -5.68
C GLU A 137 -8.83 14.28 -6.01
N ASP A 138 -8.13 13.15 -6.15
CA ASP A 138 -8.77 11.85 -6.40
C ASP A 138 -9.57 11.39 -5.19
N ALA A 139 -9.04 11.57 -3.97
CA ALA A 139 -9.78 11.29 -2.73
C ALA A 139 -11.04 12.17 -2.61
N ARG A 140 -10.92 13.46 -2.96
CA ARG A 140 -12.06 14.39 -2.96
C ARG A 140 -13.11 13.98 -3.99
N LEU A 141 -12.68 13.67 -5.22
CA LEU A 141 -13.55 13.26 -6.32
C LEU A 141 -14.28 11.96 -5.97
N CYS A 142 -13.56 10.94 -5.48
CA CYS A 142 -14.15 9.67 -5.08
C CYS A 142 -15.24 9.86 -4.01
N CYS A 143 -14.97 10.65 -2.98
CA CYS A 143 -15.99 10.95 -1.97
C CYS A 143 -17.18 11.71 -2.56
N GLN A 144 -16.95 12.71 -3.41
CA GLN A 144 -18.02 13.47 -4.05
C GLN A 144 -18.92 12.58 -4.92
N GLU A 145 -18.32 11.74 -5.77
CA GLU A 145 -19.02 10.81 -6.66
C GLU A 145 -19.79 9.74 -5.87
N ALA A 146 -19.23 9.26 -4.77
CA ALA A 146 -19.92 8.33 -3.86
C ALA A 146 -20.99 9.03 -2.99
N GLY A 147 -21.14 10.36 -3.06
CA GLY A 147 -22.05 11.14 -2.22
C GLY A 147 -21.69 11.09 -0.74
N ILE A 148 -20.39 11.15 -0.42
CA ILE A 148 -19.81 11.14 0.92
C ILE A 148 -19.26 12.53 1.22
N THR A 149 -19.69 13.12 2.34
CA THR A 149 -19.07 14.34 2.86
C THR A 149 -17.89 13.95 3.74
N ARG A 150 -16.67 14.32 3.34
CA ARG A 150 -15.46 14.06 4.11
C ARG A 150 -15.47 14.89 5.40
N HIS A 151 -15.20 14.27 6.54
CA HIS A 151 -15.17 14.96 7.83
C HIS A 151 -13.78 15.49 8.23
N SER A 152 -12.71 14.91 7.69
CA SER A 152 -11.33 15.33 7.96
C SER A 152 -10.43 15.06 6.77
N VAL A 153 -9.37 15.84 6.66
CA VAL A 153 -8.31 15.69 5.66
C VAL A 153 -6.98 15.86 6.36
N GLU A 154 -6.02 15.01 6.01
CA GLU A 154 -4.66 15.10 6.51
C GLU A 154 -3.70 15.45 5.37
N TYR A 155 -2.85 16.44 5.61
CA TYR A 155 -1.84 16.89 4.66
C TYR A 155 -0.45 16.53 5.18
N SER A 156 0.34 15.87 4.33
CA SER A 156 1.77 15.75 4.52
C SER A 156 2.47 16.91 3.82
N ILE A 157 3.35 17.62 4.54
CA ILE A 157 4.14 18.74 3.98
C ILE A 157 5.32 18.27 3.10
N GLY A 158 5.47 16.95 2.94
CA GLY A 158 6.52 16.31 2.15
C GLY A 158 7.86 16.22 2.88
N PHE A 159 8.90 15.89 2.11
CA PHE A 159 10.27 15.73 2.60
C PHE A 159 10.95 17.10 2.73
N ARG A 160 11.51 17.41 3.91
CA ARG A 160 12.17 18.69 4.23
C ARG A 160 13.47 18.46 5.01
N GLY A 161 14.39 19.42 4.96
CA GLY A 161 15.66 19.38 5.70
C GLY A 161 16.84 18.92 4.86
N ARG A 162 17.69 18.04 5.40
CA ARG A 162 18.89 17.49 4.75
C ARG A 162 18.56 16.43 3.70
N VAL A 163 17.80 16.85 2.67
CA VAL A 163 17.35 15.99 1.58
C VAL A 163 18.51 15.44 0.74
N ASP A 164 19.67 16.10 0.79
CA ASP A 164 20.94 15.64 0.22
C ASP A 164 21.46 14.32 0.82
N LYS A 165 20.97 13.94 2.01
CA LYS A 165 21.33 12.68 2.68
C LYS A 165 20.33 11.55 2.41
N LEU A 166 19.23 11.83 1.71
CA LEU A 166 18.24 10.81 1.40
C LEU A 166 18.78 9.88 0.29
N PRO A 167 18.29 8.63 0.22
CA PRO A 167 18.53 7.77 -0.94
C PRO A 167 18.08 8.43 -2.24
N ASP A 168 18.57 7.92 -3.37
CA ASP A 168 18.08 8.30 -4.69
C ASP A 168 16.56 8.10 -4.82
N GLY A 169 15.93 8.85 -5.72
CA GLY A 169 14.47 8.88 -5.87
C GLY A 169 13.83 7.50 -6.04
N THR A 170 14.42 6.62 -6.87
CA THR A 170 13.93 5.23 -7.04
C THR A 170 13.97 4.46 -5.73
N THR A 171 15.11 4.49 -5.02
CA THR A 171 15.25 3.81 -3.73
C THR A 171 14.27 4.39 -2.69
N LEU A 172 14.08 5.70 -2.68
CA LEU A 172 13.19 6.38 -1.74
C LEU A 172 11.72 6.01 -2.00
N GLU A 173 11.30 6.01 -3.26
CA GLU A 173 9.94 5.61 -3.67
C GLU A 173 9.60 4.18 -3.25
N LEU A 174 10.53 3.25 -3.49
CA LEU A 174 10.35 1.85 -3.11
C LEU A 174 10.37 1.63 -1.59
N SER A 175 11.29 2.26 -0.87
CA SER A 175 11.42 2.07 0.59
C SER A 175 10.29 2.72 1.39
N THR A 176 9.76 3.84 0.90
CA THR A 176 8.68 4.59 1.56
C THR A 176 7.28 4.11 1.17
N MET A 177 7.13 3.23 0.17
CA MET A 177 5.83 2.70 -0.26
C MET A 177 5.07 1.97 0.86
N CYS A 178 5.76 1.39 1.84
CA CYS A 178 5.10 0.82 3.03
C CYS A 178 4.43 1.90 3.92
N GLY A 179 4.75 3.18 3.72
CA GLY A 179 4.32 4.32 4.52
C GLY A 179 5.01 4.45 5.88
N HIS A 180 5.47 3.32 6.44
CA HIS A 180 6.08 3.25 7.78
C HIS A 180 7.61 3.02 7.74
N GLY A 181 8.23 2.99 6.56
CA GLY A 181 9.68 2.80 6.41
C GLY A 181 10.19 1.39 6.77
N MET A 182 9.33 0.38 6.83
CA MET A 182 9.72 -1.01 7.16
C MET A 182 10.52 -1.71 6.04
N VAL A 183 10.47 -1.18 4.82
CA VAL A 183 11.30 -1.65 3.70
C VAL A 183 12.59 -0.83 3.71
N SER A 184 13.71 -1.46 4.08
CA SER A 184 14.98 -0.73 4.18
C SER A 184 15.46 -0.24 2.82
N ALA A 185 16.07 0.96 2.78
CA ALA A 185 16.63 1.54 1.56
C ALA A 185 17.70 0.63 0.92
N ASN A 186 18.55 0.00 1.73
CA ASN A 186 19.55 -0.96 1.25
C ASN A 186 18.90 -2.17 0.59
N PHE A 187 17.78 -2.64 1.13
CA PHE A 187 17.05 -3.76 0.54
C PHE A 187 16.39 -3.37 -0.79
N ALA A 188 15.75 -2.19 -0.86
CA ALA A 188 15.18 -1.67 -2.10
C ALA A 188 16.23 -1.51 -3.22
N ARG A 189 17.40 -0.96 -2.87
CA ARG A 189 18.54 -0.87 -3.80
C ARG A 189 18.99 -2.24 -4.26
N LYS A 190 19.12 -3.20 -3.34
CA LYS A 190 19.56 -4.57 -3.67
C LYS A 190 18.60 -5.29 -4.60
N MET A 191 17.30 -5.10 -4.41
CA MET A 191 16.27 -5.65 -5.31
C MET A 191 16.40 -5.09 -6.71
N THR A 192 16.63 -3.77 -6.83
CA THR A 192 16.85 -3.12 -8.12
C THR A 192 18.14 -3.61 -8.80
N GLU A 193 19.24 -3.76 -8.04
CA GLU A 193 20.50 -4.34 -8.55
C GLU A 193 20.32 -5.76 -9.08
N TRP A 194 19.61 -6.63 -8.34
CA TRP A 194 19.38 -8.00 -8.78
C TRP A 194 18.59 -8.08 -10.09
N VAL A 195 17.68 -7.15 -10.34
CA VAL A 195 17.00 -7.08 -11.64
C VAL A 195 17.95 -6.62 -12.74
N LYS A 196 18.80 -5.61 -12.49
CA LYS A 196 19.83 -5.15 -13.43
C LYS A 196 20.85 -6.25 -13.77
N GLU A 197 21.18 -7.10 -12.79
CA GLU A 197 22.06 -8.25 -12.93
C GLU A 197 21.36 -9.47 -13.59
N ASN A 198 20.10 -9.35 -14.03
CA ASN A 198 19.26 -10.45 -14.53
C ASN A 198 19.11 -11.64 -13.56
N ARG A 199 19.25 -11.40 -12.25
CA ARG A 199 19.10 -12.42 -11.21
C ARG A 199 17.65 -12.62 -10.80
N ARG A 200 16.80 -11.61 -11.02
CA ARG A 200 15.36 -11.61 -10.73
C ARG A 200 14.61 -10.78 -11.76
N THR A 201 13.34 -11.08 -11.93
CA THR A 201 12.41 -10.22 -12.67
C THR A 201 11.93 -9.05 -11.79
N PRO A 202 11.49 -7.92 -12.37
CA PRO A 202 10.86 -6.82 -11.63
C PRO A 202 9.71 -7.28 -10.72
N GLY A 203 8.82 -8.14 -11.22
CA GLY A 203 7.70 -8.67 -10.45
C GLY A 203 8.12 -9.56 -9.27
N GLU A 204 9.15 -10.39 -9.43
CA GLU A 204 9.71 -11.16 -8.30
C GLU A 204 10.29 -10.25 -7.22
N ALA A 205 11.05 -9.24 -7.62
CA ALA A 205 11.63 -8.25 -6.72
C ALA A 205 10.54 -7.51 -5.93
N ALA A 206 9.49 -7.01 -6.61
CA ALA A 206 8.35 -6.35 -5.98
C ALA A 206 7.65 -7.27 -4.96
N ARG A 207 7.42 -8.54 -5.32
CA ARG A 207 6.80 -9.54 -4.42
C ARG A 207 7.69 -9.94 -3.25
N TYR A 208 9.01 -9.85 -3.36
CA TYR A 208 9.91 -10.00 -2.21
C TYR A 208 9.79 -8.81 -1.26
N MET A 209 9.75 -7.59 -1.80
CA MET A 209 9.66 -6.38 -0.99
C MET A 209 8.36 -6.32 -0.20
N ALA A 210 7.23 -6.72 -0.80
CA ALA A 210 5.93 -6.75 -0.15
C ALA A 210 5.90 -7.55 1.16
N ARG A 211 6.75 -8.58 1.30
CA ARG A 211 6.84 -9.40 2.52
C ARG A 211 7.28 -8.61 3.74
N PHE A 212 8.08 -7.58 3.54
CA PHE A 212 8.61 -6.77 4.63
C PHE A 212 7.70 -5.58 4.96
N CYS A 213 6.54 -5.50 4.33
CA CYS A 213 5.45 -4.62 4.72
C CYS A 213 4.52 -5.33 5.71
N ILE A 214 4.68 -5.03 7.00
CA ILE A 214 3.93 -5.69 8.09
C ILE A 214 2.42 -5.39 8.07
N CYS A 215 1.98 -4.35 7.36
CA CYS A 215 0.55 -3.99 7.26
C CYS A 215 -0.09 -4.32 5.91
N GLY A 216 0.66 -4.88 4.95
CA GLY A 216 0.12 -5.30 3.66
C GLY A 216 -0.29 -4.18 2.69
N VAL A 217 0.13 -2.93 2.93
CA VAL A 217 -0.22 -1.78 2.07
C VAL A 217 0.74 -1.58 0.88
N PHE A 218 1.81 -2.36 0.80
CA PHE A 218 2.79 -2.27 -0.27
C PHE A 218 2.17 -2.67 -1.62
N ASN A 219 2.30 -1.80 -2.61
CA ASN A 219 1.70 -1.95 -3.94
C ASN A 219 2.70 -2.62 -4.89
N THR A 220 2.55 -3.93 -5.09
CA THR A 220 3.47 -4.71 -5.93
C THR A 220 3.49 -4.26 -7.38
N ASN A 221 2.34 -3.86 -7.93
CA ASN A 221 2.23 -3.42 -9.32
C ASN A 221 3.01 -2.11 -9.55
N ARG A 222 2.90 -1.16 -8.61
CA ARG A 222 3.67 0.08 -8.64
C ARG A 222 5.17 -0.19 -8.46
N ALA A 223 5.55 -1.02 -7.49
CA ALA A 223 6.95 -1.37 -7.27
C ALA A 223 7.59 -2.04 -8.49
N GLU A 224 6.86 -2.93 -9.16
CA GLU A 224 7.29 -3.57 -10.41
C GLU A 224 7.57 -2.54 -11.51
N ARG A 225 6.67 -1.56 -11.72
CA ARG A 225 6.86 -0.48 -12.69
C ARG A 225 8.09 0.37 -12.38
N ILE A 226 8.26 0.79 -11.13
CA ILE A 226 9.41 1.61 -10.70
C ILE A 226 10.73 0.87 -10.97
N ILE A 227 10.80 -0.41 -10.60
CA ILE A 227 11.99 -1.24 -10.82
C ILE A 227 12.26 -1.40 -12.32
N GLN A 228 11.23 -1.67 -13.12
CA GLN A 228 11.36 -1.81 -14.58
C GLN A 228 11.89 -0.53 -15.23
N GLN A 229 11.36 0.64 -14.85
CA GLN A 229 11.82 1.95 -15.33
C GLN A 229 13.28 2.20 -14.95
N ALA A 230 13.65 1.94 -13.70
CA ALA A 230 15.03 2.13 -13.21
C ALA A 230 16.06 1.21 -13.90
N CYS A 231 15.62 0.08 -14.46
CA CYS A 231 16.44 -0.84 -15.25
C CYS A 231 16.53 -0.42 -16.73
N ASN A 232 15.47 0.16 -17.30
CA ASN A 232 15.45 0.62 -18.69
C ASN A 232 16.23 1.93 -18.90
N LEU A 233 16.28 2.80 -17.89
CA LEU A 233 17.03 4.06 -17.90
C LEU A 233 18.57 3.89 -17.97
N LYS A 234 19.08 2.66 -17.88
CA LYS A 234 20.52 2.34 -17.95
C LYS A 234 20.93 1.60 -19.24
N ARG A 235 20.08 1.57 -20.27
CA ARG A 235 20.45 1.10 -21.62
C ARG A 235 20.82 2.26 -22.52
#